data_AF-A0A958EJC8-F1
#
_entry.id   AF-A0A958EJC8-F1
#
_cell.length_a   1.000
_cell.length_b   1.000
_cell.length_c   1.000
_cell.angle_alpha   90.00
_cell.angle_beta   90.00
_cell.angle_gamma   90.00
#
_symmetry.space_group_name_H-M   'P 1'
#
loop_
_entity.id
_entity.type
_entity.pdbx_description
1 polymer ?
#
loop_
_entity_poly.entity_id
_entity_poly.type
_entity_poly.pdbx_seq_one_letter_code
_entity_poly.pdbx_strand_id
1 'polypeptide(L)'
;MKTAVIFKLIVISALLLSTGGALGQTVLFPGVSGQALLDSLVLHYKTQHTLGYNGARDAMYGLIDNRNDSVTCVYSGYQVYVPYNAPNPRDYTNAANPIINAEHTWPQSKGADSGNPRSDLHHLFPTNERPNSARGSLAFNEVADPQTNTWYRRTEVRNSIPATHIDEYSESLTGVTFEPREDHKGNVARAMFYFYTMYKAEADAADPAFFNQQKEVLRQWNGMDPVDGAEIGRTQMIAAYQDNCPNPFVLDTTLIGRAYFGVVSGVPENGSVQIPRQLQVDGNYPNPFNPSTEIRYRIATPAMVELTVFDGLGRLVEQRTLGVLSAGDHRLTWQAGQLSSGVYYYRLTAGTGTALGKMLLLR
;
A
#
# COMPACT_ATOMS: atom_id res chain seq x y z
N MET A 1 -21.00 22.37 61.39
CA MET A 1 -20.76 23.01 60.08
C MET A 1 -19.41 22.52 59.57
N LYS A 2 -19.39 21.64 58.56
CA LYS A 2 -18.15 21.06 57.99
C LYS A 2 -17.77 21.86 56.74
N THR A 3 -16.61 22.48 56.78
CA THR A 3 -16.03 23.25 55.66
C THR A 3 -15.38 22.28 54.68
N ALA A 4 -15.88 22.22 53.44
CA ALA A 4 -15.34 21.37 52.38
C ALA A 4 -14.18 22.08 51.67
N VAL A 5 -13.03 21.39 51.59
CA VAL A 5 -11.83 21.81 50.84
C VAL A 5 -12.03 21.40 49.38
N ILE A 6 -11.98 22.37 48.46
CA ILE A 6 -12.05 22.14 47.00
C ILE A 6 -10.63 21.86 46.50
N PHE A 7 -10.34 20.61 46.12
CA PHE A 7 -9.15 20.27 45.34
C PHE A 7 -9.39 20.58 43.86
N LYS A 8 -8.66 21.55 43.31
CA LYS A 8 -8.56 21.75 41.85
C LYS A 8 -7.66 20.66 41.28
N LEU A 9 -8.25 19.73 40.54
CA LEU A 9 -7.51 18.74 39.75
C LEU A 9 -6.97 19.43 38.48
N ILE A 10 -5.66 19.65 38.42
CA ILE A 10 -4.99 20.07 37.18
C ILE A 10 -4.80 18.81 36.34
N VAL A 11 -5.62 18.64 35.30
CA VAL A 11 -5.41 17.62 34.28
C VAL A 11 -4.30 18.13 33.36
N ILE A 12 -3.08 17.63 33.55
CA ILE A 12 -1.99 17.81 32.59
C ILE A 12 -2.24 16.85 31.44
N SER A 13 -2.82 17.38 30.35
CA SER A 13 -2.93 16.66 29.08
C SER A 13 -1.53 16.42 28.52
N ALA A 14 -1.03 15.20 28.66
CA ALA A 14 0.19 14.77 27.98
C ALA A 14 -0.12 14.66 26.47
N LEU A 15 0.33 15.67 25.72
CA LEU A 15 0.36 15.64 24.27
C LEU A 15 1.40 14.59 23.86
N LEU A 16 0.94 13.37 23.59
CA LEU A 16 1.74 12.33 22.93
C LEU A 16 1.97 12.77 21.48
N LEU A 17 3.03 13.55 21.28
CA LEU A 17 3.66 13.71 19.97
C LEU A 17 4.26 12.35 19.59
N SER A 18 3.48 11.54 18.88
CA SER A 18 4.05 10.44 18.11
C SER A 18 4.84 11.06 16.95
N THR A 19 6.16 11.13 17.11
CA THR A 19 7.06 11.35 15.98
C THR A 19 7.00 10.11 15.10
N GLY A 20 6.03 10.08 14.18
CA GLY A 20 6.01 9.14 13.08
C GLY A 20 7.24 9.41 12.22
N GLY A 21 8.29 8.61 12.40
CA GLY A 21 9.37 8.56 11.43
C GLY A 21 8.75 8.12 10.11
N ALA A 22 8.85 8.97 9.08
CA ALA A 22 8.45 8.61 7.73
C ALA A 22 9.10 7.26 7.38
N LEU A 23 8.29 6.24 7.13
CA LEU A 23 8.75 4.98 6.59
C LEU A 23 9.55 5.32 5.32
N GLY A 24 10.87 5.06 5.32
CA GLY A 24 11.74 5.43 4.22
C GLY A 24 11.28 4.76 2.93
N GLN A 25 10.65 5.53 2.05
CA GLN A 25 10.20 5.03 0.75
C GLN A 25 11.40 4.78 -0.15
N THR A 26 11.36 3.68 -0.92
CA THR A 26 12.44 3.33 -1.84
C THR A 26 12.26 4.12 -3.13
N VAL A 27 13.24 4.91 -3.55
CA VAL A 27 13.18 5.56 -4.87
C VAL A 27 13.37 4.49 -5.96
N LEU A 28 12.31 4.19 -6.69
CA LEU A 28 12.31 3.25 -7.81
C LEU A 28 12.77 3.95 -9.08
N PHE A 29 13.62 3.31 -9.88
CA PHE A 29 14.14 3.87 -11.14
C PHE A 29 14.67 5.32 -10.99
N PRO A 30 15.65 5.56 -10.11
CA PRO A 30 16.15 6.91 -9.85
C PRO A 30 16.67 7.56 -11.14
N GLY A 31 16.31 8.84 -11.34
CA GLY A 31 16.68 9.61 -12.53
C GLY A 31 15.85 9.32 -13.79
N VAL A 32 14.91 8.37 -13.73
CA VAL A 32 13.99 8.08 -14.84
C VAL A 32 12.65 8.77 -14.58
N SER A 33 12.08 9.38 -15.62
CA SER A 33 10.82 10.14 -15.60
C SER A 33 10.03 9.95 -16.91
N GLY A 34 8.80 10.47 -16.94
CA GLY A 34 7.94 10.48 -18.13
C GLY A 34 7.68 9.08 -18.70
N GLN A 35 7.64 8.97 -20.02
CA GLN A 35 7.30 7.72 -20.71
C GLN A 35 8.27 6.57 -20.40
N ALA A 36 9.58 6.85 -20.33
CA ALA A 36 10.57 5.83 -19.99
C ALA A 36 10.34 5.22 -18.59
N LEU A 37 9.87 6.04 -17.64
CA LEU A 37 9.49 5.57 -16.32
C LEU A 37 8.21 4.72 -16.39
N LEU A 38 7.19 5.16 -17.14
CA LEU A 38 5.96 4.40 -17.33
C LEU A 38 6.23 3.02 -17.93
N ASP A 39 7.06 2.95 -18.97
CA ASP A 39 7.44 1.69 -19.61
C ASP A 39 8.16 0.75 -18.62
N SER A 40 9.06 1.30 -17.80
CA SER A 40 9.76 0.55 -16.75
C SER A 40 8.80 0.03 -15.68
N LEU A 41 7.82 0.83 -15.27
CA LEU A 41 6.81 0.44 -14.30
C LEU A 41 5.96 -0.72 -14.84
N VAL A 42 5.48 -0.62 -16.08
CA VAL A 42 4.70 -1.70 -16.72
C VAL A 42 5.54 -2.98 -16.83
N LEU A 43 6.80 -2.88 -17.27
CA LEU A 43 7.66 -4.05 -17.45
C LEU A 43 7.91 -4.82 -16.15
N HIS A 44 8.04 -4.13 -15.02
CA HIS A 44 8.46 -4.73 -13.76
C HIS A 44 7.33 -4.97 -12.75
N TYR A 45 6.20 -4.26 -12.89
CA TYR A 45 5.13 -4.26 -11.89
C TYR A 45 3.74 -4.60 -12.44
N LYS A 46 3.58 -4.85 -13.75
CA LYS A 46 2.30 -5.35 -14.28
C LYS A 46 2.20 -6.86 -14.10
N THR A 47 1.25 -7.29 -13.28
CA THR A 47 0.93 -8.72 -13.13
C THR A 47 0.41 -9.32 -14.44
N GLN A 48 0.80 -10.57 -14.72
CA GLN A 48 0.27 -11.36 -15.84
C GLN A 48 -0.86 -12.29 -15.38
N HIS A 49 -0.95 -12.56 -14.07
CA HIS A 49 -1.97 -13.45 -13.50
C HIS A 49 -2.74 -12.78 -12.37
N THR A 50 -4.04 -13.05 -12.33
CA THR A 50 -4.93 -12.69 -11.22
C THR A 50 -5.78 -13.90 -10.84
N LEU A 51 -6.41 -13.86 -9.67
CA LEU A 51 -7.25 -14.96 -9.16
C LEU A 51 -8.61 -15.10 -9.87
N GLY A 52 -8.88 -14.26 -10.88
CA GLY A 52 -10.24 -14.04 -11.39
C GLY A 52 -11.12 -13.34 -10.36
N TYR A 53 -12.28 -12.84 -10.81
CA TYR A 53 -13.04 -11.86 -10.01
C TYR A 53 -13.55 -12.40 -8.66
N ASN A 54 -14.08 -13.62 -8.62
CA ASN A 54 -14.54 -14.21 -7.36
C ASN A 54 -13.38 -14.54 -6.42
N GLY A 55 -12.29 -15.12 -6.95
CA GLY A 55 -11.11 -15.46 -6.16
C GLY A 55 -10.42 -14.22 -5.57
N ALA A 56 -10.34 -13.13 -6.35
CA ALA A 56 -9.86 -11.85 -5.87
C ALA A 56 -10.69 -11.35 -4.68
N ARG A 57 -12.02 -11.33 -4.81
CA ARG A 57 -12.92 -10.92 -3.71
C ARG A 57 -12.77 -11.82 -2.48
N ASP A 58 -12.66 -13.13 -2.67
CA ASP A 58 -12.49 -14.07 -1.56
C ASP A 58 -11.15 -13.83 -0.83
N ALA A 59 -10.05 -13.61 -1.55
CA ALA A 59 -8.76 -13.23 -0.95
C ALA A 59 -8.83 -11.87 -0.24
N MET A 60 -9.51 -10.88 -0.84
CA MET A 60 -9.67 -9.54 -0.31
C MET A 60 -10.37 -9.57 1.06
N TYR A 61 -11.55 -10.19 1.14
CA TYR A 61 -12.34 -10.23 2.37
C TYR A 61 -11.82 -11.22 3.42
N GLY A 62 -11.29 -12.37 2.98
CA GLY A 62 -10.90 -13.44 3.88
C GLY A 62 -9.53 -13.23 4.52
N LEU A 63 -8.62 -12.54 3.83
CA LEU A 63 -7.20 -12.49 4.20
C LEU A 63 -6.61 -11.08 4.11
N ILE A 64 -6.66 -10.44 2.94
CA ILE A 64 -5.87 -9.22 2.65
C ILE A 64 -6.36 -8.01 3.44
N ASP A 65 -7.67 -7.78 3.46
CA ASP A 65 -8.32 -6.66 4.17
C ASP A 65 -9.03 -7.12 5.45
N ASN A 66 -8.80 -8.37 5.87
CA ASN A 66 -9.30 -8.91 7.12
C ASN A 66 -8.35 -8.57 8.28
N ARG A 67 -8.87 -7.94 9.33
CA ARG A 67 -8.14 -7.60 10.55
C ARG A 67 -8.96 -8.05 11.75
N ASN A 68 -8.45 -9.00 12.52
CA ASN A 68 -9.12 -9.53 13.72
C ASN A 68 -10.57 -9.93 13.44
N ASP A 69 -10.77 -10.82 12.46
CA ASP A 69 -12.07 -11.33 12.03
C ASP A 69 -13.05 -10.23 11.55
N SER A 70 -12.54 -9.11 11.05
CA SER A 70 -13.34 -7.99 10.59
C SER A 70 -12.80 -7.38 9.30
N VAL A 71 -13.70 -6.94 8.43
CA VAL A 71 -13.39 -6.21 7.20
C VAL A 71 -13.99 -4.81 7.29
N THR A 72 -13.17 -3.78 7.00
CA THR A 72 -13.58 -2.37 7.05
C THR A 72 -13.81 -1.82 5.65
N CYS A 73 -14.96 -1.17 5.44
CA CYS A 73 -15.32 -0.49 4.20
C CYS A 73 -14.57 0.83 4.06
N VAL A 74 -13.87 1.03 2.96
CA VAL A 74 -12.97 2.17 2.78
C VAL A 74 -13.69 3.53 2.68
N TYR A 75 -14.90 3.58 2.10
CA TYR A 75 -15.64 4.85 1.95
C TYR A 75 -16.51 5.23 3.14
N SER A 76 -16.75 4.34 4.10
CA SER A 76 -17.62 4.64 5.24
C SER A 76 -17.00 4.32 6.59
N GLY A 77 -15.97 3.49 6.65
CA GLY A 77 -15.51 2.91 7.92
C GLY A 77 -16.50 1.91 8.53
N TYR A 78 -17.54 1.50 7.79
CA TYR A 78 -18.42 0.41 8.22
C TYR A 78 -17.63 -0.89 8.33
N GLN A 79 -17.84 -1.66 9.39
CA GLN A 79 -17.16 -2.93 9.60
C GLN A 79 -18.16 -4.07 9.62
N VAL A 80 -17.80 -5.19 9.00
CA VAL A 80 -18.51 -6.46 9.14
C VAL A 80 -17.57 -7.51 9.70
N TYR A 81 -18.14 -8.39 10.52
CA TYR A 81 -17.46 -9.62 10.92
C TYR A 81 -17.29 -10.55 9.73
N VAL A 82 -16.06 -10.99 9.48
CA VAL A 82 -15.71 -12.06 8.53
C VAL A 82 -14.63 -12.87 9.22
N PRO A 83 -14.85 -14.15 9.58
CA PRO A 83 -13.79 -14.96 10.19
C PRO A 83 -12.55 -14.95 9.31
N TYR A 84 -11.39 -14.75 9.93
CA TYR A 84 -10.12 -14.78 9.22
C TYR A 84 -9.94 -16.14 8.55
N ASN A 85 -9.58 -16.12 7.26
CA ASN A 85 -9.47 -17.32 6.44
C ASN A 85 -10.77 -18.15 6.35
N ALA A 86 -11.94 -17.49 6.42
CA ALA A 86 -13.22 -18.14 6.17
C ALA A 86 -13.21 -18.85 4.79
N PRO A 87 -13.75 -20.08 4.67
CA PRO A 87 -13.80 -20.78 3.38
C PRO A 87 -14.63 -20.05 2.32
N ASN A 88 -15.70 -19.37 2.75
CA ASN A 88 -16.59 -18.57 1.91
C ASN A 88 -16.78 -17.19 2.56
N PRO A 89 -15.80 -16.28 2.49
CA PRO A 89 -15.87 -14.99 3.17
C PRO A 89 -17.02 -14.13 2.63
N ARG A 90 -17.44 -14.35 1.38
CA ARG A 90 -18.60 -13.70 0.77
C ARG A 90 -19.95 -14.01 1.44
N ASP A 91 -20.09 -15.14 2.14
CA ASP A 91 -21.34 -15.46 2.85
C ASP A 91 -21.60 -14.43 3.96
N TYR A 92 -20.53 -13.97 4.62
CA TYR A 92 -20.58 -12.96 5.66
C TYR A 92 -20.83 -11.56 5.09
N THR A 93 -20.18 -11.22 3.97
CA THR A 93 -20.34 -9.90 3.35
C THR A 93 -21.73 -9.71 2.69
N ASN A 94 -22.29 -10.79 2.13
CA ASN A 94 -23.61 -10.77 1.48
C ASN A 94 -24.78 -10.83 2.47
N ALA A 95 -24.57 -11.39 3.66
CA ALA A 95 -25.58 -11.43 4.73
C ALA A 95 -25.57 -10.16 5.61
N ALA A 96 -24.63 -9.23 5.38
CA ALA A 96 -24.49 -8.00 6.14
C ALA A 96 -25.62 -6.99 5.84
N ASN A 97 -25.87 -6.07 6.78
CA ASN A 97 -26.81 -4.97 6.58
C ASN A 97 -26.20 -3.63 7.08
N PRO A 98 -25.73 -2.74 6.18
CA PRO A 98 -25.73 -2.88 4.72
C PRO A 98 -24.74 -3.94 4.23
N ILE A 99 -24.99 -4.44 3.02
CA ILE A 99 -24.13 -5.42 2.35
C ILE A 99 -22.76 -4.80 2.03
N ILE A 100 -21.69 -5.59 2.15
CA ILE A 100 -20.35 -5.22 1.67
C ILE A 100 -20.17 -5.67 0.21
N ASN A 101 -19.82 -4.71 -0.64
CA ASN A 101 -19.43 -4.87 -2.03
C ASN A 101 -17.91 -4.77 -2.21
N ALA A 102 -17.46 -5.05 -3.44
CA ALA A 102 -16.10 -4.75 -3.87
C ALA A 102 -16.17 -3.44 -4.66
N GLU A 103 -15.49 -2.41 -4.16
CA GLU A 103 -15.27 -1.18 -4.90
C GLU A 103 -14.22 -1.45 -5.96
N HIS A 104 -14.56 -1.10 -7.19
CA HIS A 104 -13.61 -0.99 -8.29
C HIS A 104 -13.13 0.45 -8.33
N THR A 105 -12.06 0.78 -7.60
CA THR A 105 -11.57 2.17 -7.54
C THR A 105 -11.29 2.71 -8.93
N TRP A 106 -10.80 1.88 -9.85
CA TRP A 106 -11.00 2.15 -11.27
C TRP A 106 -12.28 1.46 -11.78
N PRO A 107 -13.30 2.19 -12.29
CA PRO A 107 -14.60 1.59 -12.62
C PRO A 107 -14.53 0.51 -13.72
N GLN A 108 -15.32 -0.56 -13.57
CA GLN A 108 -15.45 -1.60 -14.61
C GLN A 108 -15.84 -1.02 -15.98
N SER A 109 -16.79 -0.07 -15.99
CA SER A 109 -17.25 0.63 -17.20
C SER A 109 -16.18 1.46 -17.91
N LYS A 110 -15.00 1.64 -17.30
CA LYS A 110 -13.87 2.42 -17.81
C LYS A 110 -12.69 1.53 -18.21
N GLY A 111 -12.96 0.29 -18.66
CA GLY A 111 -11.92 -0.63 -19.16
C GLY A 111 -11.47 -1.68 -18.14
N ALA A 112 -12.19 -1.86 -17.03
CA ALA A 112 -11.92 -2.89 -16.02
C ALA A 112 -13.01 -3.97 -15.95
N ASP A 113 -13.72 -4.23 -17.03
CA ASP A 113 -14.91 -5.11 -17.05
C ASP A 113 -14.60 -6.62 -17.18
N SER A 114 -13.37 -6.95 -17.55
CA SER A 114 -12.94 -8.31 -17.86
C SER A 114 -11.43 -8.54 -17.60
N GLY A 115 -11.02 -9.81 -17.63
CA GLY A 115 -9.62 -10.22 -17.52
C GLY A 115 -8.91 -9.75 -16.25
N ASN A 116 -7.59 -9.59 -16.35
CA ASN A 116 -6.76 -9.07 -15.27
C ASN A 116 -7.19 -7.66 -14.79
N PRO A 117 -7.53 -6.69 -15.67
CA PRO A 117 -8.00 -5.38 -15.21
C PRO A 117 -9.16 -5.48 -14.21
N ARG A 118 -10.11 -6.41 -14.41
CA ARG A 118 -11.24 -6.58 -13.50
C ARG A 118 -10.87 -7.13 -12.13
N SER A 119 -9.88 -8.02 -12.07
CA SER A 119 -9.56 -8.80 -10.87
C SER A 119 -8.23 -8.44 -10.22
N ASP A 120 -7.54 -7.40 -10.71
CA ASP A 120 -6.34 -6.88 -10.05
C ASP A 120 -6.69 -6.24 -8.70
N LEU A 121 -6.22 -6.83 -7.62
CA LEU A 121 -6.51 -6.44 -6.24
C LEU A 121 -5.95 -5.07 -5.82
N HIS A 122 -5.00 -4.50 -6.57
CA HIS A 122 -4.41 -3.19 -6.23
C HIS A 122 -5.37 -2.02 -6.43
N HIS A 123 -6.52 -2.23 -7.10
CA HIS A 123 -7.59 -1.23 -7.19
C HIS A 123 -8.96 -1.71 -6.70
N LEU A 124 -9.02 -2.91 -6.11
CA LEU A 124 -10.22 -3.43 -5.47
C LEU A 124 -10.16 -3.15 -3.97
N PHE A 125 -11.25 -2.67 -3.38
CA PHE A 125 -11.35 -2.45 -1.94
C PHE A 125 -12.71 -2.89 -1.38
N PRO A 126 -12.78 -3.31 -0.10
CA PRO A 126 -14.07 -3.50 0.54
C PRO A 126 -14.81 -2.16 0.70
N THR A 127 -16.09 -2.13 0.35
CA THR A 127 -16.94 -0.95 0.56
C THR A 127 -18.36 -1.41 0.85
N ASN A 128 -19.21 -0.58 1.47
CA ASN A 128 -20.63 -0.93 1.62
C ASN A 128 -21.43 -0.39 0.44
N GLU A 129 -22.57 -1.04 0.17
CA GLU A 129 -23.34 -0.85 -1.07
C GLU A 129 -23.75 0.60 -1.36
N ARG A 130 -24.01 1.41 -0.32
CA ARG A 130 -24.55 2.78 -0.46
C ARG A 130 -23.53 3.75 -1.05
N PRO A 131 -22.37 4.01 -0.41
CA PRO A 131 -21.34 4.87 -1.04
C PRO A 131 -20.79 4.25 -2.32
N ASN A 132 -20.73 2.91 -2.43
CA ASN A 132 -20.35 2.24 -3.69
C ASN A 132 -21.29 2.61 -4.85
N SER A 133 -22.60 2.57 -4.62
CA SER A 133 -23.60 2.93 -5.61
C SER A 133 -23.59 4.42 -5.92
N ALA A 134 -23.36 5.28 -4.93
CA ALA A 134 -23.26 6.72 -5.11
C ALA A 134 -22.03 7.10 -5.94
N ARG A 135 -20.90 6.45 -5.66
CA ARG A 135 -19.65 6.59 -6.41
C ARG A 135 -19.83 6.15 -7.86
N GLY A 136 -20.41 4.97 -8.10
CA GLY A 136 -20.69 4.45 -9.43
C GLY A 136 -19.45 4.44 -10.34
N SER A 137 -19.45 5.29 -11.36
CA SER A 137 -18.30 5.52 -12.25
C SER A 137 -17.91 7.00 -12.34
N LEU A 138 -18.31 7.79 -11.34
CA LEU A 138 -17.94 9.20 -11.24
C LEU A 138 -16.43 9.33 -11.05
N ALA A 139 -15.86 10.38 -11.63
CA ALA A 139 -14.47 10.75 -11.33
C ALA A 139 -14.38 11.30 -9.90
N PHE A 140 -13.25 11.05 -9.26
CA PHE A 140 -12.98 11.59 -7.94
C PHE A 140 -12.61 13.06 -8.01
N ASN A 141 -13.04 13.83 -7.02
CA ASN A 141 -12.65 15.22 -6.81
C ASN A 141 -12.95 15.63 -5.37
N GLU A 142 -12.47 16.80 -4.97
CA GLU A 142 -12.94 17.49 -3.76
C GLU A 142 -14.37 17.99 -3.98
N VAL A 143 -15.20 17.89 -2.95
CA VAL A 143 -16.55 18.42 -2.87
C VAL A 143 -16.57 19.44 -1.74
N ALA A 144 -16.92 20.69 -2.04
CA ALA A 144 -17.07 21.67 -0.98
C ALA A 144 -18.28 21.30 -0.11
N ASP A 145 -18.15 21.28 1.22
CA ASP A 145 -19.22 20.88 2.15
C ASP A 145 -20.59 21.50 1.86
N PRO A 146 -20.70 22.80 1.49
CA PRO A 146 -22.00 23.41 1.18
C PRO A 146 -22.67 22.86 -0.10
N GLN A 147 -21.91 22.20 -0.97
CA GLN A 147 -22.38 21.58 -2.21
C GLN A 147 -22.70 20.09 -2.02
N THR A 148 -22.12 19.44 -1.01
CA THR A 148 -22.30 18.01 -0.75
C THR A 148 -23.76 17.65 -0.54
N ASN A 149 -24.28 16.75 -1.39
CA ASN A 149 -25.67 16.31 -1.28
C ASN A 149 -25.84 15.21 -0.24
N THR A 150 -24.90 14.26 -0.19
CA THR A 150 -24.98 13.10 0.69
C THR A 150 -23.62 12.78 1.31
N TRP A 151 -23.65 12.50 2.61
CA TRP A 151 -22.50 12.12 3.43
C TRP A 151 -22.68 10.69 3.93
N TYR A 152 -21.63 9.87 3.86
CA TYR A 152 -21.67 8.46 4.29
C TYR A 152 -20.62 8.16 5.35
N ARG A 153 -21.05 7.63 6.51
CA ARG A 153 -20.14 7.14 7.57
C ARG A 153 -20.77 5.99 8.32
N ARG A 154 -20.06 4.88 8.44
CA ARG A 154 -20.55 3.60 8.97
C ARG A 154 -21.86 3.23 8.27
N THR A 155 -22.95 3.17 9.02
CA THR A 155 -24.30 2.92 8.51
C THR A 155 -25.10 4.21 8.27
N GLU A 156 -24.55 5.36 8.67
CA GLU A 156 -25.18 6.67 8.59
C GLU A 156 -25.14 7.21 7.16
N VAL A 157 -26.26 7.83 6.77
CA VAL A 157 -26.42 8.59 5.52
C VAL A 157 -27.07 9.92 5.89
N ARG A 158 -26.44 11.03 5.52
CA ARG A 158 -26.94 12.38 5.85
C ARG A 158 -27.00 13.26 4.63
N ASN A 159 -27.94 14.20 4.62
CA ASN A 159 -28.08 15.22 3.58
C ASN A 159 -27.75 16.62 4.12
N SER A 160 -26.99 16.69 5.22
CA SER A 160 -26.56 17.94 5.86
C SER A 160 -25.15 17.77 6.41
N ILE A 161 -24.40 18.88 6.41
CA ILE A 161 -23.00 18.94 6.84
C ILE A 161 -22.87 18.33 8.26
N PRO A 162 -21.99 17.33 8.46
CA PRO A 162 -21.70 16.77 9.77
C PRO A 162 -21.10 17.82 10.71
N ALA A 163 -21.56 17.87 11.96
CA ALA A 163 -21.03 18.81 12.95
C ALA A 163 -19.69 18.34 13.57
N THR A 164 -19.35 17.06 13.43
CA THR A 164 -18.20 16.39 14.04
C THR A 164 -17.76 15.24 13.14
N HIS A 165 -16.48 14.86 13.20
CA HIS A 165 -15.93 13.74 12.43
C HIS A 165 -16.13 13.89 10.91
N ILE A 166 -16.11 15.13 10.40
CA ILE A 166 -16.38 15.41 8.98
C ILE A 166 -15.42 14.62 8.07
N ASP A 167 -14.14 14.59 8.43
CA ASP A 167 -13.07 13.82 7.76
C ASP A 167 -13.31 12.30 7.69
N GLU A 168 -14.22 11.76 8.51
CA GLU A 168 -14.59 10.35 8.50
C GLU A 168 -15.76 10.02 7.56
N TYR A 169 -16.36 11.01 6.90
CA TYR A 169 -17.40 10.80 5.89
C TYR A 169 -16.81 10.81 4.48
N SER A 170 -17.35 9.98 3.60
CA SER A 170 -17.23 10.23 2.15
C SER A 170 -18.37 11.11 1.67
N GLU A 171 -18.14 11.88 0.63
CA GLU A 171 -19.05 12.91 0.14
C GLU A 171 -19.47 12.67 -1.30
N SER A 172 -20.75 12.92 -1.59
CA SER A 172 -21.30 12.78 -2.92
C SER A 172 -21.99 14.06 -3.36
N LEU A 173 -21.49 14.66 -4.44
CA LEU A 173 -22.23 15.57 -5.29
C LEU A 173 -22.88 14.75 -6.40
N THR A 174 -24.17 14.47 -6.23
CA THR A 174 -24.91 13.43 -6.95
C THR A 174 -24.80 13.60 -8.46
N GLY A 175 -24.29 12.57 -9.13
CA GLY A 175 -24.14 12.54 -10.58
C GLY A 175 -22.99 13.40 -11.12
N VAL A 176 -22.20 14.05 -10.26
CA VAL A 176 -21.07 14.92 -10.65
C VAL A 176 -19.74 14.31 -10.24
N THR A 177 -19.54 14.11 -8.93
CA THR A 177 -18.27 13.60 -8.40
C THR A 177 -18.46 12.95 -7.04
N PHE A 178 -17.46 12.20 -6.61
CA PHE A 178 -17.43 11.53 -5.32
C PHE A 178 -16.08 11.80 -4.65
N GLU A 179 -16.11 12.07 -3.36
CA GLU A 179 -14.94 12.28 -2.53
C GLU A 179 -14.87 11.18 -1.48
N PRO A 180 -13.77 10.42 -1.41
CA PRO A 180 -13.59 9.41 -0.37
C PRO A 180 -13.26 10.09 0.97
N ARG A 181 -13.29 9.31 2.05
CA ARG A 181 -12.83 9.73 3.37
C ARG A 181 -11.38 10.25 3.31
N GLU A 182 -11.05 11.21 4.16
CA GLU A 182 -9.72 11.84 4.18
C GLU A 182 -8.59 10.80 4.36
N ASP A 183 -8.83 9.81 5.22
CA ASP A 183 -7.91 8.70 5.53
C ASP A 183 -7.78 7.64 4.42
N HIS A 184 -8.37 7.88 3.25
CA HIS A 184 -8.31 6.99 2.10
C HIS A 184 -7.98 7.69 0.77
N LYS A 185 -7.87 9.02 0.76
CA LYS A 185 -7.63 9.83 -0.45
C LYS A 185 -6.35 9.40 -1.18
N GLY A 186 -5.28 9.14 -0.44
CA GLY A 186 -3.98 8.74 -0.95
C GLY A 186 -4.00 7.32 -1.52
N ASN A 187 -4.71 6.40 -0.86
CA ASN A 187 -4.93 5.05 -1.40
C ASN A 187 -5.65 5.09 -2.75
N VAL A 188 -6.72 5.90 -2.85
CA VAL A 188 -7.46 6.10 -4.11
C VAL A 188 -6.53 6.65 -5.19
N ALA A 189 -5.72 7.67 -4.86
CA ALA A 189 -4.74 8.20 -5.78
C ALA A 189 -3.78 7.13 -6.30
N ARG A 190 -3.11 6.39 -5.41
CA ARG A 190 -2.12 5.38 -5.80
C ARG A 190 -2.75 4.19 -6.53
N ALA A 191 -3.99 3.81 -6.22
CA ALA A 191 -4.73 2.79 -6.96
C ALA A 191 -5.12 3.26 -8.37
N MET A 192 -5.56 4.51 -8.52
CA MET A 192 -5.91 5.10 -9.82
C MET A 192 -4.69 5.26 -10.74
N PHE A 193 -3.57 5.77 -10.21
CA PHE A 193 -2.30 5.87 -10.95
C PHE A 193 -1.75 4.48 -11.31
N TYR A 194 -1.83 3.51 -10.40
CA TYR A 194 -1.48 2.12 -10.68
C TYR A 194 -2.28 1.55 -11.84
N PHE A 195 -3.61 1.59 -11.75
CA PHE A 195 -4.47 1.00 -12.78
C PHE A 195 -4.20 1.64 -14.13
N TYR A 196 -4.18 2.98 -14.20
CA TYR A 196 -3.94 3.68 -15.45
C TYR A 196 -2.56 3.37 -16.05
N THR A 197 -1.54 3.16 -15.21
CA THR A 197 -0.20 2.76 -15.68
C THR A 197 -0.24 1.35 -16.27
N MET A 198 -0.77 0.38 -15.54
CA MET A 198 -0.70 -1.03 -15.92
C MET A 198 -1.65 -1.36 -17.08
N TYR A 199 -2.80 -0.71 -17.16
CA TYR A 199 -3.89 -1.01 -18.08
C TYR A 199 -4.27 0.19 -18.97
N LYS A 200 -3.27 1.00 -19.34
CA LYS A 200 -3.46 2.22 -20.13
C LYS A 200 -4.24 2.00 -21.42
N ALA A 201 -3.95 0.91 -22.13
CA ALA A 201 -4.60 0.61 -23.41
C ALA A 201 -6.10 0.36 -23.22
N GLU A 202 -6.46 -0.42 -22.21
CA GLU A 202 -7.85 -0.74 -21.85
C GLU A 202 -8.59 0.50 -21.33
N ALA A 203 -7.91 1.31 -20.49
CA ALA A 203 -8.43 2.57 -19.97
C ALA A 203 -8.72 3.59 -21.07
N ASP A 204 -7.74 3.85 -21.94
CA ASP A 204 -7.86 4.84 -23.01
C ASP A 204 -8.86 4.39 -24.10
N ALA A 205 -9.00 3.08 -24.34
CA ALA A 205 -10.01 2.55 -25.25
C ALA A 205 -11.44 2.78 -24.73
N ALA A 206 -11.65 2.74 -23.42
CA ALA A 206 -12.95 2.97 -22.81
C ALA A 206 -13.28 4.46 -22.65
N ASP A 207 -12.35 5.26 -22.11
CA ASP A 207 -12.50 6.71 -21.96
C ASP A 207 -11.14 7.40 -21.72
N PRO A 208 -10.54 8.02 -22.75
CA PRO A 208 -9.23 8.66 -22.63
C PRO A 208 -9.25 9.97 -21.81
N ALA A 209 -10.42 10.54 -21.53
CA ALA A 209 -10.56 11.75 -20.73
C ALA A 209 -10.70 11.45 -19.22
N PHE A 210 -11.22 10.26 -18.88
CA PHE A 210 -11.57 9.89 -17.51
C PHE A 210 -10.45 10.08 -16.49
N PHE A 211 -9.22 9.65 -16.81
CA PHE A 211 -8.08 9.85 -15.91
C PHE A 211 -7.59 11.29 -15.89
N ASN A 212 -7.52 11.92 -17.06
CA ASN A 212 -6.93 13.24 -17.22
C ASN A 212 -7.69 14.34 -16.47
N GLN A 213 -9.01 14.23 -16.32
CA GLN A 213 -9.80 15.19 -15.56
C GLN A 213 -9.59 15.15 -14.04
N GLN A 214 -9.04 14.05 -13.49
CA GLN A 214 -8.89 13.84 -12.04
C GLN A 214 -7.43 13.66 -11.59
N LYS A 215 -6.47 13.45 -12.50
CA LYS A 215 -5.07 13.20 -12.12
C LYS A 215 -4.45 14.29 -11.23
N GLU A 216 -4.84 15.56 -11.41
CA GLU A 216 -4.32 16.67 -10.60
C GLU A 216 -4.76 16.59 -9.14
N VAL A 217 -6.06 16.35 -8.88
CA VAL A 217 -6.58 16.17 -7.51
C VAL A 217 -6.01 14.90 -6.89
N LEU A 218 -5.90 13.81 -7.65
CA LEU A 218 -5.26 12.57 -7.18
C LEU A 218 -3.78 12.79 -6.79
N ARG A 219 -3.04 13.62 -7.53
CA ARG A 219 -1.65 13.97 -7.14
C ARG A 219 -1.62 14.69 -5.80
N GLN A 220 -2.56 15.62 -5.57
CA GLN A 220 -2.65 16.34 -4.29
C GLN A 220 -2.97 15.37 -3.15
N TRP A 221 -3.94 14.48 -3.35
CA TRP A 221 -4.34 13.44 -2.40
C TRP A 221 -3.18 12.50 -2.01
N ASN A 222 -2.35 12.11 -2.96
CA ASN A 222 -1.16 11.32 -2.65
C ASN A 222 -0.18 12.03 -1.69
N GLY A 223 -0.15 13.37 -1.68
CA GLY A 223 0.66 14.15 -0.74
C GLY A 223 -0.03 14.42 0.60
N MET A 224 -1.37 14.55 0.59
CA MET A 224 -2.17 14.85 1.80
C MET A 224 -2.43 13.61 2.66
N ASP A 225 -2.51 12.44 2.04
CA ASP A 225 -2.63 11.13 2.70
C ASP A 225 -1.42 10.23 2.32
N PRO A 226 -0.31 10.35 3.07
CA PRO A 226 0.91 9.59 2.84
C PRO A 226 0.71 8.09 3.03
N VAL A 227 1.52 7.30 2.33
CA VAL A 227 1.57 5.84 2.51
C VAL A 227 1.86 5.49 3.97
N ASP A 228 1.04 4.59 4.51
CA ASP A 228 1.19 4.06 5.86
C ASP A 228 1.61 2.57 5.88
N GLY A 229 1.78 2.02 7.09
CA GLY A 229 2.15 0.62 7.26
C GLY A 229 1.05 -0.36 6.79
N ALA A 230 -0.22 0.03 6.88
CA ALA A 230 -1.32 -0.82 6.47
C ALA A 230 -1.34 -0.98 4.94
N GLU A 231 -1.12 0.10 4.20
CA GLU A 231 -1.04 0.08 2.74
C GLU A 231 0.21 -0.65 2.24
N ILE A 232 1.37 -0.46 2.89
CA ILE A 232 2.59 -1.23 2.59
C ILE A 232 2.35 -2.73 2.80
N GLY A 233 1.74 -3.12 3.92
CA GLY A 233 1.38 -4.51 4.19
C GLY A 233 0.39 -5.05 3.16
N ARG A 234 -0.63 -4.27 2.82
CA ARG A 234 -1.65 -4.63 1.82
C ARG A 234 -1.03 -4.91 0.46
N THR A 235 -0.19 -4.01 -0.05
CA THR A 235 0.45 -4.21 -1.36
C THR A 235 1.38 -5.42 -1.40
N GLN A 236 2.03 -5.76 -0.29
CA GLN A 236 2.88 -6.95 -0.19
C GLN A 236 2.06 -8.24 -0.18
N MET A 237 0.94 -8.25 0.55
CA MET A 237 0.01 -9.39 0.55
C MET A 237 -0.59 -9.63 -0.84
N ILE A 238 -0.99 -8.57 -1.54
CA ILE A 238 -1.51 -8.68 -2.91
C ILE A 238 -0.45 -9.23 -3.86
N ALA A 239 0.80 -8.78 -3.74
CA ALA A 239 1.89 -9.24 -4.60
C ALA A 239 2.04 -10.78 -4.56
N ALA A 240 1.80 -11.41 -3.42
CA ALA A 240 1.84 -12.88 -3.29
C ALA A 240 0.79 -13.61 -4.16
N TYR A 241 -0.28 -12.93 -4.56
CA TYR A 241 -1.31 -13.44 -5.47
C TYR A 241 -1.16 -12.97 -6.92
N GLN A 242 -0.25 -12.02 -7.18
CA GLN A 242 -0.12 -11.30 -8.45
C GLN A 242 1.35 -11.20 -8.86
N ASP A 243 1.98 -12.36 -9.10
CA ASP A 243 3.33 -12.49 -9.67
C ASP A 243 4.46 -11.79 -8.88
N ASN A 244 4.29 -11.58 -7.57
CA ASN A 244 5.18 -10.74 -6.74
C ASN A 244 5.28 -9.29 -7.22
N CYS A 245 4.22 -8.77 -7.86
CA CYS A 245 4.11 -7.38 -8.28
C CYS A 245 3.33 -6.56 -7.23
N PRO A 246 4.01 -5.81 -6.35
CA PRO A 246 3.36 -4.79 -5.53
C PRO A 246 2.96 -3.58 -6.38
N ASN A 247 2.10 -2.71 -5.85
CA ASN A 247 1.83 -1.40 -6.43
C ASN A 247 3.06 -0.49 -6.22
N PRO A 248 3.79 -0.12 -7.29
CA PRO A 248 5.00 0.69 -7.17
C PRO A 248 4.71 2.10 -6.63
N PHE A 249 3.51 2.64 -6.82
CA PHE A 249 3.13 3.96 -6.31
C PHE A 249 2.94 3.98 -4.78
N VAL A 250 2.79 2.81 -4.15
CA VAL A 250 2.86 2.65 -2.68
C VAL A 250 4.31 2.56 -2.21
N LEU A 251 5.21 1.99 -3.02
CA LEU A 251 6.63 1.85 -2.67
C LEU A 251 7.43 3.15 -2.83
N ASP A 252 7.03 3.98 -3.80
CA ASP A 252 7.65 5.25 -4.17
C ASP A 252 6.58 6.28 -4.55
N THR A 253 6.20 7.16 -3.62
CA THR A 253 5.18 8.19 -3.88
C THR A 253 5.68 9.29 -4.81
N THR A 254 6.99 9.34 -5.12
CA THR A 254 7.54 10.31 -6.08
C THR A 254 7.23 9.94 -7.54
N LEU A 255 6.84 8.68 -7.80
CA LEU A 255 6.54 8.18 -9.14
C LEU A 255 5.41 8.95 -9.81
N ILE A 256 4.39 9.37 -9.07
CA ILE A 256 3.28 10.16 -9.62
C ILE A 256 3.84 11.44 -10.27
N GLY A 257 4.64 12.22 -9.51
CA GLY A 257 5.25 13.46 -10.01
C GLY A 257 6.20 13.22 -11.19
N ARG A 258 7.09 12.23 -11.04
CA ARG A 258 8.12 11.91 -12.05
C ARG A 258 7.55 11.33 -13.35
N ALA A 259 6.51 10.50 -13.27
CA ALA A 259 5.93 9.84 -14.44
C ALA A 259 4.92 10.74 -15.18
N TYR A 260 4.12 11.53 -14.46
CA TYR A 260 2.95 12.19 -15.04
C TYR A 260 2.99 13.72 -15.11
N PHE A 261 3.83 14.38 -14.31
CA PHE A 261 3.78 15.84 -14.16
C PHE A 261 5.07 16.56 -14.49
N GLY A 262 6.14 15.84 -14.85
CA GLY A 262 7.44 16.43 -15.17
C GLY A 262 8.07 17.21 -14.01
N VAL A 263 7.56 17.03 -12.79
CA VAL A 263 8.05 17.75 -11.61
C VAL A 263 9.28 17.02 -11.08
N VAL A 264 10.45 17.53 -11.48
CA VAL A 264 11.74 17.30 -10.81
C VAL A 264 11.96 18.46 -9.84
N SER A 265 11.21 18.52 -8.74
CA SER A 265 11.50 19.49 -7.70
C SER A 265 12.70 18.99 -6.88
N GLY A 266 13.90 19.47 -7.21
CA GLY A 266 15.06 19.48 -6.31
C GLY A 266 16.28 18.65 -6.67
N VAL A 267 16.38 18.07 -7.87
CA VAL A 267 17.65 17.45 -8.33
C VAL A 267 18.24 18.33 -9.44
N PRO A 268 19.45 18.89 -9.29
CA PRO A 268 20.07 19.66 -10.36
C PRO A 268 20.28 18.75 -11.58
N GLU A 269 19.75 19.16 -12.73
CA GLU A 269 20.23 18.66 -14.02
C GLU A 269 21.69 19.08 -14.20
N ASN A 270 22.60 18.16 -13.94
CA ASN A 270 23.78 17.88 -14.77
C ASN A 270 24.70 16.89 -14.03
N GLY A 271 25.03 15.81 -14.73
CA GLY A 271 26.01 14.82 -14.28
C GLY A 271 25.35 13.54 -13.78
N SER A 272 25.72 12.42 -14.40
CA SER A 272 25.48 11.07 -13.92
C SER A 272 26.11 10.88 -12.53
N VAL A 273 25.44 11.33 -11.48
CA VAL A 273 25.79 11.01 -10.10
C VAL A 273 25.13 9.67 -9.78
N GLN A 274 25.89 8.60 -9.92
CA GLN A 274 25.57 7.32 -9.30
C GLN A 274 25.60 7.53 -7.78
N ILE A 275 24.46 7.88 -7.16
CA ILE A 275 24.36 7.92 -5.70
C ILE A 275 24.26 6.46 -5.23
N PRO A 276 25.26 5.96 -4.48
CA PRO A 276 25.30 4.55 -4.13
C PRO A 276 24.14 4.19 -3.19
N ARG A 277 23.42 3.13 -3.55
CA ARG A 277 22.37 2.50 -2.74
C ARG A 277 22.90 2.27 -1.31
N GLN A 278 22.23 2.80 -0.28
CA GLN A 278 22.69 2.71 1.12
C GLN A 278 23.00 1.28 1.56
N LEU A 279 22.25 0.31 1.04
CA LEU A 279 22.50 -1.11 1.15
C LEU A 279 22.16 -1.81 -0.18
N GLN A 280 23.15 -2.41 -0.82
CA GLN A 280 22.98 -3.32 -1.94
C GLN A 280 23.30 -4.74 -1.47
N VAL A 281 22.51 -5.73 -1.88
CA VAL A 281 22.80 -7.14 -1.64
C VAL A 281 22.98 -7.81 -3.00
N ASP A 282 24.13 -8.45 -3.20
CA ASP A 282 24.47 -9.15 -4.43
C ASP A 282 23.97 -10.61 -4.42
N GLY A 283 23.36 -11.02 -3.32
CA GLY A 283 22.82 -12.34 -3.08
C GLY A 283 23.69 -13.15 -2.12
N ASN A 284 23.34 -14.42 -1.99
CA ASN A 284 24.08 -15.38 -1.20
C ASN A 284 24.64 -16.48 -2.08
N TYR A 285 25.90 -16.87 -1.87
CA TYR A 285 26.55 -17.95 -2.61
C TYR A 285 27.32 -18.88 -1.65
N PRO A 286 27.21 -20.21 -1.80
CA PRO A 286 26.34 -20.92 -2.76
C PRO A 286 24.85 -20.76 -2.44
N ASN A 287 23.97 -20.94 -3.42
CA ASN A 287 22.51 -21.02 -3.27
C ASN A 287 21.94 -21.92 -4.39
N PRO A 288 21.52 -23.17 -4.11
CA PRO A 288 21.36 -23.80 -2.80
C PRO A 288 22.68 -23.96 -2.02
N PHE A 289 22.61 -24.10 -0.70
CA PHE A 289 23.79 -24.18 0.18
C PHE A 289 23.73 -25.34 1.18
N ASN A 290 24.90 -25.77 1.68
CA ASN A 290 25.05 -26.78 2.74
C ASN A 290 26.41 -26.67 3.44
N PRO A 291 26.52 -26.52 4.77
CA PRO A 291 25.51 -25.98 5.70
C PRO A 291 25.59 -24.44 5.81
N SER A 292 26.44 -23.77 5.02
CA SER A 292 26.66 -22.32 5.08
C SER A 292 26.59 -21.64 3.71
N THR A 293 26.18 -20.38 3.70
CA THR A 293 26.19 -19.49 2.52
C THR A 293 26.78 -18.14 2.91
N GLU A 294 27.42 -17.45 1.96
CA GLU A 294 27.95 -16.10 2.16
C GLU A 294 27.02 -15.09 1.51
N ILE A 295 26.41 -14.21 2.30
CA ILE A 295 25.64 -13.04 1.83
C ILE A 295 26.64 -11.93 1.53
N ARG A 296 26.67 -11.47 0.28
CA ARG A 296 27.51 -10.33 -0.16
C ARG A 296 26.67 -9.09 -0.26
N TYR A 297 27.15 -8.01 0.33
CA TYR A 297 26.43 -6.75 0.38
C TYR A 297 27.38 -5.56 0.41
N ARG A 298 26.91 -4.41 -0.05
CA ARG A 298 27.63 -3.15 -0.04
C ARG A 298 26.83 -2.11 0.73
N ILE A 299 27.48 -1.37 1.61
CA ILE A 299 26.88 -0.21 2.29
C ILE A 299 27.53 1.09 1.82
N ALA A 300 26.71 2.09 1.49
CA ALA A 300 27.20 3.34 0.90
C ALA A 300 27.80 4.32 1.92
N THR A 301 27.32 4.26 3.16
CA THR A 301 27.74 5.12 4.28
C THR A 301 27.83 4.29 5.56
N PRO A 302 28.61 4.73 6.58
CA PRO A 302 28.69 4.02 7.84
C PRO A 302 27.31 3.85 8.48
N ALA A 303 26.95 2.62 8.84
CA ALA A 303 25.59 2.31 9.30
C ALA A 303 25.55 1.10 10.25
N MET A 304 24.56 1.12 11.15
CA MET A 304 24.24 0.00 12.03
C MET A 304 23.64 -1.15 11.19
N VAL A 305 24.32 -2.30 11.14
CA VAL A 305 23.91 -3.45 10.33
C VAL A 305 23.31 -4.57 11.18
N GLU A 306 22.19 -5.13 10.73
CA GLU A 306 21.54 -6.28 11.35
C GLU A 306 21.04 -7.28 10.30
N LEU A 307 21.25 -8.57 10.58
CA LEU A 307 20.66 -9.69 9.86
C LEU A 307 19.47 -10.24 10.66
N THR A 308 18.32 -10.41 10.00
CA THR A 308 17.20 -11.22 10.49
C THR A 308 16.95 -12.36 9.52
N VAL A 309 16.75 -13.58 10.00
CA VAL A 309 16.45 -14.78 9.19
C VAL A 309 15.11 -15.36 9.59
N PHE A 310 14.32 -15.78 8.61
CA PHE A 310 13.00 -16.39 8.75
C PHE A 310 12.95 -17.73 8.01
N ASP A 311 12.10 -18.65 8.49
CA ASP A 311 11.79 -19.87 7.75
C ASP A 311 10.72 -19.64 6.67
N GLY A 312 10.38 -20.69 5.91
CA GLY A 312 9.36 -20.63 4.85
C GLY A 312 7.93 -20.30 5.31
N LEU A 313 7.66 -20.30 6.62
CA LEU A 313 6.38 -19.90 7.21
C LEU A 313 6.44 -18.47 7.80
N GLY A 314 7.56 -17.77 7.63
CA GLY A 314 7.78 -16.42 8.16
C GLY A 314 8.14 -16.37 9.65
N ARG A 315 8.41 -17.51 10.29
CA ARG A 315 8.81 -17.55 11.71
C ARG A 315 10.27 -17.11 11.84
N LEU A 316 10.56 -16.28 12.84
CA LEU A 316 11.92 -15.83 13.14
C LEU A 316 12.81 -17.03 13.52
N VAL A 317 13.93 -17.17 12.81
CA VAL A 317 14.95 -18.22 13.03
C VAL A 317 16.15 -17.65 13.75
N GLU A 318 16.63 -16.47 13.32
CA GLU A 318 17.81 -15.82 13.89
C GLU A 318 17.71 -14.30 13.73
N GLN A 319 18.22 -13.57 14.71
CA GLN A 319 18.51 -12.14 14.59
C GLN A 319 19.92 -11.88 15.10
N ARG A 320 20.73 -11.21 14.29
CA ARG A 320 22.15 -10.96 14.57
C ARG A 320 22.52 -9.52 14.23
N THR A 321 22.85 -8.76 15.26
CA THR A 321 23.39 -7.40 15.15
C THR A 321 24.89 -7.47 14.83
N LEU A 322 25.32 -6.84 13.73
CA LEU A 322 26.72 -6.84 13.27
C LEU A 322 27.52 -5.61 13.72
N GLY A 323 26.86 -4.63 14.32
CA GLY A 323 27.48 -3.36 14.72
C GLY A 323 27.42 -2.29 13.63
N VAL A 324 27.99 -1.13 13.94
CA VAL A 324 28.17 -0.05 12.95
C VAL A 324 29.33 -0.45 12.03
N LEU A 325 29.06 -0.62 10.74
CA LEU A 325 30.03 -0.97 9.72
C LEU A 325 30.33 0.24 8.83
N SER A 326 31.58 0.37 8.34
CA SER A 326 32.01 1.42 7.43
C SER A 326 31.48 1.23 6.02
N ALA A 327 31.37 2.32 5.24
CA ALA A 327 31.06 2.25 3.81
C ALA A 327 32.00 1.26 3.06
N GLY A 328 31.45 0.45 2.15
CA GLY A 328 32.20 -0.52 1.36
C GLY A 328 31.49 -1.86 1.17
N ASP A 329 32.20 -2.80 0.58
CA ASP A 329 31.77 -4.19 0.39
C ASP A 329 32.00 -5.01 1.66
N HIS A 330 31.00 -5.81 2.01
CA HIS A 330 30.98 -6.66 3.20
C HIS A 330 30.49 -8.06 2.85
N ARG A 331 30.85 -9.00 3.72
CA ARG A 331 30.49 -10.41 3.58
C ARG A 331 30.02 -10.91 4.93
N LEU A 332 28.88 -11.61 4.92
CA LEU A 332 28.32 -12.24 6.10
C LEU A 332 28.09 -13.71 5.82
N THR A 333 28.83 -14.57 6.50
CA THR A 333 28.59 -16.01 6.48
C THR A 333 27.42 -16.35 7.40
N TRP A 334 26.36 -16.90 6.82
CA TRP A 334 25.27 -17.50 7.58
C TRP A 334 25.43 -19.02 7.61
N GLN A 335 25.25 -19.60 8.79
CA GLN A 335 25.37 -21.04 9.04
C GLN A 335 24.03 -21.58 9.53
N ALA A 336 23.49 -22.57 8.82
CA ALA A 336 22.17 -23.12 9.13
C ALA A 336 22.13 -24.07 10.33
N GLY A 337 23.25 -24.34 11.01
CA GLY A 337 23.25 -25.05 12.30
C GLY A 337 22.60 -26.44 12.24
N GLN A 338 21.43 -26.63 12.85
CA GLN A 338 20.64 -27.88 12.82
C GLN A 338 19.30 -27.73 12.10
N LEU A 339 19.14 -26.69 11.27
CA LEU A 339 17.92 -26.42 10.52
C LEU A 339 17.64 -27.49 9.45
N SER A 340 16.35 -27.75 9.18
CA SER A 340 15.89 -28.68 8.14
C SER A 340 16.09 -28.12 6.73
N SER A 341 16.27 -28.99 5.73
CA SER A 341 16.24 -28.59 4.32
C SER A 341 14.97 -27.79 4.01
N GLY A 342 15.10 -26.69 3.27
CA GLY A 342 13.97 -25.80 3.01
C GLY A 342 14.37 -24.41 2.57
N VAL A 343 13.35 -23.59 2.30
CA VAL A 343 13.51 -22.17 1.97
C VAL A 343 13.60 -21.35 3.24
N TYR A 344 14.58 -20.45 3.27
CA TYR A 344 14.78 -19.45 4.30
C TYR A 344 14.81 -18.06 3.64
N TYR A 345 14.35 -17.06 4.36
CA TYR A 345 14.42 -15.67 3.92
C TYR A 345 15.30 -14.90 4.88
N TYR A 346 16.13 -13.99 4.38
CA TYR A 346 16.82 -13.04 5.23
C TYR A 346 16.39 -11.61 4.91
N ARG A 347 16.44 -10.78 5.95
CA ARG A 347 16.38 -9.34 5.89
C ARG A 347 17.70 -8.80 6.43
N LEU A 348 18.40 -8.02 5.63
CA LEU A 348 19.57 -7.27 6.03
C LEU A 348 19.18 -5.80 6.13
N THR A 349 19.43 -5.17 7.26
CA THR A 349 19.24 -3.73 7.45
C THR A 349 20.59 -3.07 7.65
N ALA A 350 20.77 -1.85 7.12
CA ALA A 350 21.93 -1.00 7.33
C ALA A 350 21.47 0.45 7.44
N GLY A 351 21.33 0.95 8.68
CA GLY A 351 20.71 2.26 8.93
C GLY A 351 19.25 2.26 8.45
N THR A 352 18.93 3.11 7.48
CA THR A 352 17.59 3.18 6.84
C THR A 352 17.44 2.23 5.65
N GLY A 353 18.54 1.63 5.16
CA GLY A 353 18.50 0.67 4.05
C GLY A 353 18.01 -0.71 4.50
N THR A 354 17.12 -1.32 3.73
CA THR A 354 16.67 -2.71 3.93
C THR A 354 16.81 -3.49 2.63
N ALA A 355 17.32 -4.72 2.72
CA ALA A 355 17.40 -5.65 1.60
C ALA A 355 16.91 -7.04 2.04
N LEU A 356 16.17 -7.71 1.16
CA LEU A 356 15.66 -9.06 1.38
C LEU A 356 16.36 -10.04 0.44
N GLY A 357 16.53 -11.28 0.87
CA GLY A 357 16.99 -12.35 0.01
C GLY A 357 16.45 -13.71 0.42
N LYS A 358 16.50 -14.66 -0.51
CA LYS A 358 16.00 -16.03 -0.35
C LYS A 358 17.16 -17.01 -0.42
N MET A 359 17.23 -17.93 0.52
CA MET A 359 18.25 -18.97 0.64
C MET A 359 17.57 -20.34 0.59
N LEU A 360 18.13 -21.28 -0.17
CA LEU A 360 17.67 -22.66 -0.23
C LEU A 360 18.70 -23.57 0.44
N LEU A 361 18.35 -24.12 1.60
CA LEU A 361 19.17 -25.10 2.31
C LEU A 361 18.87 -26.50 1.78
N LEU A 362 19.90 -27.22 1.34
CA LEU A 362 19.81 -28.62 0.95
C LEU A 362 20.78 -29.44 1.81
N ARG A 363 20.26 -30.33 2.65
CA ARG A 363 21.06 -31.26 3.44
C ARG A 363 21.07 -32.66 2.87
#